data_AF-A0A7J9G3F0-F1
#
_entry.id   AF-A0A7J9G3F0-F1
#
_cell.length_a   1.000
_cell.length_b   1.000
_cell.length_c   1.000
_cell.angle_alpha   90.00
_cell.angle_beta   90.00
_cell.angle_gamma   90.00
#
_symmetry.space_group_name_H-M   'P 1'
#
loop_
_entity.id
_entity.type
_entity.pdbx_description
1 polymer ?
#
loop_
_entity_poly.entity_id
_entity_poly.type
_entity_poly.pdbx_seq_one_letter_code
_entity_poly.pdbx_strand_id
1 'polypeptide(L)'
;MYFISLMKENHLLDILNPRVLNDENVEQFKEVAALARRCVRVNGEERPTMNEIAHELAGLQAMPKHPWSQSKLIGEEAEYLLSDLPSSYGEGATSSSIGYDSINNKNLII
;
A
#
# COMPACT_ATOMS: atom_id res chain seq x y z
N MET A 1 21.01 11.89 0.03
CA MET A 1 19.59 11.54 0.32
C MET A 1 18.91 12.76 0.93
N TYR A 2 18.30 13.62 0.12
CA TYR A 2 17.74 14.93 0.54
C TYR A 2 16.67 14.78 1.63
N PHE A 3 15.66 13.93 1.41
CA PHE A 3 14.59 13.67 2.37
C PHE A 3 15.09 13.17 3.74
N ILE A 4 16.01 12.20 3.75
CA ILE A 4 16.55 11.64 5.01
C ILE A 4 17.32 12.70 5.81
N SER A 5 18.06 13.60 5.13
CA SER A 5 18.77 14.71 5.79
C SER A 5 17.79 15.68 6.45
N LEU A 6 16.78 16.14 5.72
CA LEU A 6 15.76 17.04 6.26
C LEU A 6 15.02 16.43 7.46
N MET A 7 14.74 15.14 7.43
CA MET A 7 14.15 14.42 8.57
C MET A 7 15.06 14.40 9.81
N LYS A 8 16.39 14.38 9.64
CA LYS A 8 17.34 14.46 10.76
C LYS A 8 17.46 15.88 11.30
N GLU A 9 17.35 16.87 10.42
CA GLU A 9 17.46 18.29 10.76
C GLU A 9 16.13 18.85 11.30
N ASN A 10 15.04 18.09 11.24
CA ASN A 10 13.67 18.50 11.60
C ASN A 10 13.06 19.54 10.64
N HIS A 11 13.44 19.46 9.36
CA HIS A 11 13.03 20.35 8.27
C HIS A 11 12.01 19.67 7.32
N LEU A 12 11.15 18.79 7.85
CA LEU A 12 10.13 18.12 7.04
C LEU A 12 9.16 19.12 6.40
N LEU A 13 8.78 20.16 7.13
CA LEU A 13 7.77 21.13 6.67
C LEU A 13 8.23 21.91 5.43
N ASP A 14 9.56 22.07 5.25
CA ASP A 14 10.16 22.82 4.14
C ASP A 14 9.92 22.17 2.76
N ILE A 15 9.58 20.87 2.73
CA ILE A 15 9.32 20.11 1.51
C ILE A 15 7.85 19.75 1.30
N LEU A 16 6.99 20.03 2.28
CA LEU A 16 5.56 19.79 2.15
C LEU A 16 4.92 20.89 1.30
N ASN A 17 3.95 20.50 0.48
CA ASN A 17 3.20 21.48 -0.30
C ASN A 17 2.36 22.35 0.66
N PRO A 18 2.49 23.69 0.64
CA PRO A 18 1.75 24.56 1.55
C PRO A 18 0.23 24.43 1.43
N ARG A 19 -0.28 23.94 0.28
CA ARG A 19 -1.72 23.71 0.07
C ARG A 19 -2.27 22.52 0.84
N VAL A 20 -1.39 21.62 1.29
CA VAL A 20 -1.78 20.41 2.02
C VAL A 20 -1.51 20.51 3.51
N LEU A 21 -0.59 21.38 3.90
CA LEU A 21 -0.18 21.57 5.28
C LEU A 21 -1.19 22.46 6.02
N ASN A 22 -1.60 22.04 7.21
CA ASN A 22 -2.29 22.87 8.17
C ASN A 22 -1.81 22.53 9.59
N ASP A 23 -2.07 23.39 10.56
CA ASP A 23 -1.57 23.21 11.93
C ASP A 23 -2.11 21.93 12.60
N GLU A 24 -3.26 21.42 12.14
CA GLU A 24 -3.92 20.24 12.68
C GLU A 24 -3.32 18.92 12.17
N ASN A 25 -2.62 18.93 11.02
CA ASN A 25 -2.12 17.74 10.35
C ASN A 25 -0.60 17.59 10.39
N VAL A 26 0.12 18.54 10.98
CA VAL A 26 1.60 18.51 11.13
C VAL A 26 2.08 17.19 11.73
N GLU A 27 1.46 16.74 12.82
CA GLU A 27 1.87 15.50 13.49
C GLU A 27 1.59 14.26 12.63
N GLN A 28 0.50 14.25 11.87
CA GLN A 28 0.22 13.14 10.94
C GLN A 28 1.28 13.07 9.84
N PHE A 29 1.69 14.21 9.29
CA PHE A 29 2.78 14.25 8.31
C PHE A 29 4.11 13.78 8.90
N LYS A 30 4.42 14.14 10.16
CA LYS A 30 5.63 13.65 10.84
C LYS A 30 5.63 12.13 10.96
N GLU A 31 4.52 11.52 11.36
CA GLU A 31 4.40 10.06 11.49
C GLU A 31 4.55 9.35 10.14
N VAL A 32 3.85 9.83 9.10
CA VAL A 32 3.96 9.28 7.74
C VAL A 32 5.38 9.44 7.20
N ALA A 33 6.03 10.58 7.44
CA ALA A 33 7.40 10.82 7.02
C ALA A 33 8.41 9.94 7.78
N ALA A 34 8.16 9.66 9.07
CA ALA A 34 8.97 8.73 9.85
C ALA A 34 8.89 7.29 9.30
N LEU A 35 7.70 6.86 8.87
CA LEU A 35 7.51 5.60 8.14
C LEU A 35 8.24 5.63 6.79
N ALA A 36 8.02 6.65 5.97
CA ALA A 36 8.68 6.80 4.67
C ALA A 36 10.21 6.77 4.79
N ARG A 37 10.77 7.40 5.84
CA ARG A 37 12.22 7.39 6.12
C ARG A 37 12.77 5.98 6.32
N ARG A 38 11.99 5.08 6.94
CA ARG A 38 12.38 3.66 7.09
C ARG A 38 12.28 2.93 5.75
N CYS A 39 11.27 3.22 4.94
CA CYS A 39 11.09 2.58 3.62
C CYS A 39 12.21 2.91 2.63
N VAL A 40 12.79 4.12 2.69
CA VAL A 40 13.84 4.58 1.74
C VAL A 40 15.27 4.33 2.22
N ARG A 41 15.49 3.46 3.21
CA ARG A 41 16.84 3.11 3.67
C ARG A 41 17.66 2.48 2.53
N VAL A 42 18.96 2.80 2.50
CA VAL A 42 19.89 2.27 1.49
C VAL A 42 20.04 0.76 1.66
N ASN A 43 20.21 0.30 2.90
CA ASN A 43 20.22 -1.11 3.23
C ASN A 43 18.80 -1.68 3.14
N GLY A 44 18.60 -2.67 2.25
CA GLY A 44 17.29 -3.30 2.02
C GLY A 44 16.77 -4.05 3.24
N GLU A 45 17.65 -4.70 4.00
CA GLU A 45 17.31 -5.48 5.19
C GLU A 45 16.77 -4.63 6.35
N GLU A 46 17.02 -3.33 6.34
CA GLU A 46 16.49 -2.40 7.35
C GLU A 46 15.14 -1.79 6.95
N ARG A 47 14.66 -2.08 5.73
CA ARG A 47 13.37 -1.59 5.27
C ARG A 47 12.27 -2.44 5.92
N PRO A 48 11.18 -1.82 6.39
CA PRO A 48 10.03 -2.56 6.88
C PRO A 48 9.41 -3.36 5.74
N THR A 49 8.82 -4.49 6.09
CA THR A 49 8.03 -5.31 5.17
C THR A 49 6.76 -4.58 4.75
N MET A 50 6.21 -4.91 3.59
CA MET A 50 4.93 -4.31 3.15
C MET A 50 3.78 -4.58 4.13
N ASN A 51 3.81 -5.69 4.86
CA ASN A 51 2.82 -6.00 5.89
C ASN A 51 2.93 -5.02 7.08
N GLU A 52 4.15 -4.76 7.57
CA GLU A 52 4.38 -3.76 8.62
C GLU A 52 3.97 -2.37 8.14
N ILE A 53 4.35 -1.98 6.92
CA ILE A 53 3.96 -0.70 6.31
C ILE A 53 2.43 -0.57 6.26
N ALA A 54 1.72 -1.60 5.80
CA ALA A 54 0.26 -1.60 5.70
C ALA A 54 -0.40 -1.48 7.09
N HIS A 55 0.11 -2.22 8.07
CA HIS A 55 -0.40 -2.17 9.45
C HIS A 55 -0.21 -0.79 10.08
N GLU A 56 0.96 -0.20 9.92
CA GLU A 56 1.25 1.14 10.46
C GLU A 56 0.40 2.22 9.78
N LEU A 57 0.25 2.16 8.45
CA LEU A 57 -0.63 3.08 7.72
C LEU A 57 -2.10 2.94 8.15
N ALA A 58 -2.58 1.72 8.39
CA ALA A 58 -3.93 1.50 8.91
C ALA A 58 -4.12 2.14 10.30
N GLY A 59 -3.10 2.06 11.17
CA GLY A 59 -3.08 2.74 12.46
C GLY A 59 -3.14 4.27 12.33
N LEU A 60 -2.36 4.84 11.40
CA LEU A 60 -2.36 6.28 11.15
C LEU A 60 -3.69 6.78 10.57
N GLN A 61 -4.39 5.98 9.79
CA GLN A 61 -5.73 6.30 9.27
C GLN A 61 -6.82 6.22 10.34
N ALA A 62 -6.61 5.46 11.41
CA ALA A 62 -7.56 5.31 12.52
C ALA A 62 -7.52 6.47 13.53
N MET A 63 -6.53 7.37 13.42
CA MET A 63 -6.48 8.62 14.20
C MET A 63 -7.68 9.54 13.87
N PRO A 64 -8.05 10.50 14.74
CA PRO A 64 -9.17 11.41 14.52
C PRO A 64 -9.13 11.97 13.09
N LYS A 65 -10.20 11.66 12.35
CA LYS A 65 -10.30 11.78 10.91
C LYS A 65 -10.07 13.22 10.45
N HIS A 66 -8.88 13.51 9.93
CA HIS A 66 -8.63 14.70 9.13
C HIS A 66 -9.54 14.67 7.89
N PRO A 67 -10.02 15.81 7.35
CA PRO A 67 -10.94 15.88 6.21
C PRO A 67 -10.54 15.04 4.98
N TRP A 68 -9.25 14.72 4.84
CA TRP A 68 -8.71 13.85 3.79
C TRP A 68 -9.17 12.39 3.86
N SER A 69 -9.60 11.93 5.04
CA SER A 69 -10.24 10.61 5.20
C SER A 69 -11.64 10.53 4.59
N GLN A 70 -12.19 11.65 4.12
CA GLN A 70 -13.42 11.71 3.33
C GLN A 70 -13.19 11.54 1.82
N SER A 71 -12.07 10.98 1.37
CA SER A 71 -12.13 10.26 0.09
C SER A 71 -13.01 9.04 0.32
N LYS A 72 -14.33 9.22 0.19
CA LYS A 72 -15.24 8.13 -0.11
C LYS A 72 -14.57 7.41 -1.28
N LEU A 73 -14.00 6.23 -1.03
CA LEU A 73 -13.74 5.27 -2.11
C LEU A 73 -15.14 4.90 -2.61
N ILE A 74 -15.72 5.79 -3.42
CA ILE A 74 -16.89 5.49 -4.20
C ILE A 74 -16.38 4.44 -5.16
N GLY A 75 -16.80 3.20 -4.93
CA GLY A 75 -16.57 2.13 -5.87
C GLY A 75 -17.13 2.53 -7.22
N GLU A 76 -16.22 2.75 -8.16
CA GLU A 76 -16.49 2.73 -9.59
C GLU A 76 -15.66 1.63 -10.27
N GLU A 77 -14.58 1.14 -9.64
CA GLU A 77 -13.82 -0.02 -10.12
C GLU A 77 -14.47 -1.37 -9.76
N ALA A 78 -15.34 -1.42 -8.76
CA ALA A 78 -16.01 -2.67 -8.36
C ALA A 78 -17.18 -3.06 -9.30
N GLU A 79 -17.79 -2.09 -9.99
CA GLU A 79 -18.92 -2.36 -10.90
C GLU A 79 -18.47 -3.05 -12.20
N TYR A 80 -17.23 -2.81 -12.66
CA TYR A 80 -16.68 -3.45 -13.87
C TYR A 80 -16.32 -4.93 -13.68
N LEU A 81 -16.08 -5.39 -12.45
CA LEU A 81 -15.63 -6.77 -12.19
C LEU A 81 -16.77 -7.79 -12.00
N LEU A 82 -18.02 -7.31 -11.83
CA LEU A 82 -19.16 -8.14 -11.44
C LEU A 82 -20.18 -8.35 -12.57
N SER A 83 -19.99 -7.73 -13.74
CA SER A 83 -20.99 -7.73 -14.82
C SER A 83 -21.02 -8.99 -15.70
N ASP A 84 -20.00 -9.86 -15.63
CA ASP A 84 -19.79 -10.90 -16.67
C ASP A 84 -19.89 -12.36 -16.16
N LEU A 85 -20.81 -12.70 -15.26
CA LEU A 85 -21.14 -14.10 -14.99
C LEU A 85 -22.56 -14.45 -15.49
N PRO A 86 -22.70 -15.19 -16.60
CA PRO A 86 -24.00 -15.72 -17.01
C PRO A 86 -24.44 -16.79 -16.00
N SER A 87 -25.54 -16.52 -15.31
CA SER A 87 -26.26 -17.49 -14.49
C SER A 87 -26.85 -18.58 -15.39
N SER A 88 -26.21 -19.75 -15.46
CA SER A 88 -26.87 -20.99 -15.85
C SER A 88 -25.99 -22.22 -15.59
N TYR A 89 -26.66 -23.34 -15.28
CA TYR A 89 -26.13 -24.69 -14.99
C TYR A 89 -25.50 -24.79 -13.59
N GLY A 90 -26.03 -25.51 -12.60
CA GLY A 90 -26.83 -26.75 -12.61
C GLY A 90 -26.13 -27.71 -11.63
N GLU A 91 -26.86 -28.27 -10.68
CA GLU A 91 -26.34 -29.25 -9.70
C GLU A 91 -25.57 -30.40 -10.38
N GLY A 92 -24.44 -30.81 -9.79
CA GLY A 92 -23.74 -32.01 -10.22
C GLY A 92 -22.34 -32.13 -9.62
N ALA A 93 -22.23 -32.83 -8.50
CA ALA A 93 -20.95 -33.24 -7.93
C ALA A 93 -20.19 -34.15 -8.90
N THR A 94 -18.95 -33.80 -9.26
CA THR A 94 -17.92 -34.75 -9.68
C THR A 94 -16.56 -34.31 -9.14
N SER A 95 -16.00 -35.16 -8.29
CA SER A 95 -14.59 -35.17 -7.89
C SER A 95 -13.70 -35.23 -9.14
N SER A 96 -12.70 -34.36 -9.23
CA SER A 96 -11.43 -34.66 -9.92
C SER A 96 -10.36 -33.62 -9.55
N SER A 97 -9.28 -34.14 -8.96
CA SER A 97 -8.01 -33.47 -8.68
C SER A 97 -7.49 -32.69 -9.89
N ILE A 98 -7.33 -31.37 -9.76
CA ILE A 98 -6.61 -30.56 -10.75
C ILE A 98 -5.12 -30.57 -10.36
N GLY A 99 -4.35 -31.32 -11.14
CA GLY A 99 -2.89 -31.38 -11.06
C GLY A 99 -2.26 -30.05 -11.47
N TYR A 100 -1.20 -29.66 -10.77
CA TYR A 100 -0.33 -28.57 -11.14
C TYR A 100 0.62 -29.07 -12.24
N ASP A 101 0.56 -28.50 -13.44
CA ASP A 101 1.59 -28.74 -14.45
C ASP A 101 2.74 -27.74 -14.29
N SER A 102 3.94 -28.30 -14.14
CA SER A 102 5.19 -27.61 -13.81
C SER A 102 5.77 -26.90 -15.03
N ILE A 103 6.20 -25.64 -14.87
CA ILE A 103 6.97 -24.92 -15.90
C ILE A 103 8.41 -25.44 -15.87
N ASN A 104 8.76 -26.23 -16.88
CA ASN A 104 10.10 -26.75 -17.12
C ASN A 104 11.02 -25.64 -17.64
N ASN A 105 11.85 -25.05 -16.77
CA ASN A 105 12.91 -24.15 -17.21
C ASN A 105 14.10 -24.97 -17.73
N LYS A 106 14.16 -25.17 -19.04
CA LYS A 106 15.30 -25.83 -19.69
C LYS A 106 16.49 -24.86 -19.81
N ASN A 107 17.37 -24.98 -18.82
CA ASN A 107 18.84 -24.99 -18.89
C ASN A 107 19.62 -23.74 -19.35
N LEU A 108 20.48 -23.29 -18.41
CA LEU A 108 21.83 -22.79 -18.70
C LEU A 108 22.57 -23.70 -19.69
N ILE A 109 23.25 -23.10 -20.67
CA ILE A 109 24.54 -23.59 -21.18
C ILE A 109 25.43 -22.37 -21.48
N ILE A 110 26.49 -22.27 -20.66
CA ILE A 110 27.84 -21.67 -20.82
C ILE A 110 27.95 -20.28 -21.46
#